data_AF-A0AAP5YED6-F1
#
_entry.id   AF-A0AAP5YED6-F1
#
_cell.length_a   1.000
_cell.length_b   1.000
_cell.length_c   1.000
_cell.angle_alpha   90.00
_cell.angle_beta   90.00
_cell.angle_gamma   90.00
#
_symmetry.space_group_name_H-M   'P 1'
#
loop_
_entity.id
_entity.type
_entity.pdbx_description
1 polymer ?
#
loop_
_entity_poly.entity_id
_entity_poly.type
_entity_poly.pdbx_seq_one_letter_code
_entity_poly.pdbx_strand_id
1 'polypeptide(L)'
;MNKHPDNNLLEAYASGSIDAVSGLVVATHLETCSKCRAYVNQVEASQANTVSESPSEYSPEFDDMLNDIINAEPVNDNVVIQDTAFVNVAGKSFELPKTLVRFSDLVGSWRSYGGKVFSAQIDLGEDARVSLMYIGENVQIPQHTHRGLESTLVL
;
A
#
# COMPACT_ATOMS: atom_id res chain seq x y z
N MET A 1 5.45 5.85 -17.04
CA MET A 1 5.79 4.61 -16.32
C MET A 1 5.96 3.50 -17.36
N ASN A 2 7.14 2.87 -17.48
CA ASN A 2 7.40 1.81 -18.47
C ASN A 2 7.53 0.41 -17.85
N LYS A 3 7.51 0.33 -16.51
CA LYS A 3 7.56 -0.91 -15.74
C LYS A 3 6.28 -0.99 -14.91
N HIS A 4 5.67 -2.17 -14.91
CA HIS A 4 4.41 -2.46 -14.26
C HIS A 4 4.56 -3.74 -13.43
N PRO A 5 3.81 -3.90 -12.34
CA PRO A 5 3.64 -5.19 -11.68
C PRO A 5 3.16 -6.26 -12.66
N ASP A 6 3.45 -7.52 -12.35
CA ASP A 6 2.88 -8.65 -13.08
C ASP A 6 1.35 -8.66 -12.94
N ASN A 7 0.64 -9.07 -13.99
CA ASN A 7 -0.82 -9.14 -14.01
C ASN A 7 -1.35 -10.04 -12.89
N ASN A 8 -0.67 -11.16 -12.61
CA ASN A 8 -1.02 -12.05 -11.50
C ASN A 8 -1.05 -11.32 -10.15
N LEU A 9 -0.14 -10.36 -9.95
CA LEU A 9 -0.07 -9.57 -8.72
C LEU A 9 -1.20 -8.53 -8.67
N LEU A 10 -1.55 -7.93 -9.80
CA LEU A 10 -2.68 -6.99 -9.91
C LEU A 10 -4.03 -7.70 -9.70
N GLU A 11 -4.17 -8.93 -10.20
CA GLU A 11 -5.37 -9.75 -10.00
C GLU A 11 -5.50 -10.20 -8.54
N ALA A 12 -4.41 -10.64 -7.91
CA ALA A 12 -4.39 -10.96 -6.49
C ALA A 12 -4.73 -9.74 -5.61
N TYR A 13 -4.29 -8.55 -6.02
CA TYR A 13 -4.68 -7.30 -5.37
C TYR A 13 -6.19 -7.05 -5.51
N ALA A 14 -6.73 -7.15 -6.73
CA ALA A 14 -8.14 -6.93 -7.01
C ALA A 14 -9.07 -7.94 -6.32
N SER A 15 -8.64 -9.19 -6.14
CA SER A 15 -9.41 -10.23 -5.43
C SER A 15 -9.25 -10.21 -3.91
N GLY A 16 -8.33 -9.38 -3.38
CA GLY A 16 -7.99 -9.37 -1.96
C GLY A 16 -7.20 -10.59 -1.47
N SER A 17 -6.66 -11.43 -2.37
CA SER A 17 -5.84 -12.60 -2.00
C SER A 17 -4.34 -12.31 -1.89
N ILE A 18 -3.92 -11.05 -2.10
CA ILE A 18 -2.53 -10.62 -2.01
C ILE A 18 -2.04 -10.52 -0.55
N ASP A 19 -0.75 -10.73 -0.30
CA ASP A 19 -0.15 -10.46 1.00
C ASP A 19 -0.05 -8.95 1.28
N ALA A 20 0.04 -8.57 2.56
CA ALA A 20 0.01 -7.16 2.97
C ALA A 20 1.17 -6.33 2.37
N VAL A 21 2.37 -6.91 2.25
CA VAL A 21 3.56 -6.20 1.75
C VAL A 21 3.46 -5.97 0.24
N SER A 22 3.14 -7.01 -0.52
CA SER A 22 2.91 -6.87 -1.96
C SER A 22 1.72 -5.95 -2.25
N GLY A 23 0.67 -6.04 -1.43
CA GLY A 23 -0.49 -5.15 -1.48
C GLY A 23 -0.11 -3.69 -1.32
N LEU A 24 0.76 -3.36 -0.36
CA LEU A 24 1.28 -2.01 -0.15
C LEU A 24 2.03 -1.49 -1.39
N VAL A 25 2.89 -2.33 -1.98
CA VAL A 25 3.66 -1.97 -3.18
C VAL A 25 2.74 -1.72 -4.37
N VAL A 26 1.75 -2.59 -4.60
CA VAL A 26 0.76 -2.42 -5.67
C VAL A 26 -0.05 -1.16 -5.44
N ALA A 27 -0.64 -0.96 -4.24
CA ALA A 27 -1.43 0.23 -3.92
C ALA A 27 -0.63 1.53 -4.17
N THR A 28 0.62 1.58 -3.71
CA THR A 28 1.51 2.72 -3.93
C THR A 28 1.79 2.95 -5.43
N HIS A 29 1.97 1.88 -6.21
CA HIS A 29 2.12 1.97 -7.67
C HIS A 29 0.86 2.50 -8.37
N LEU A 30 -0.32 2.08 -7.91
CA LEU A 30 -1.61 2.48 -8.48
C LEU A 30 -1.86 3.99 -8.36
N GLU A 31 -1.31 4.65 -7.35
CA GLU A 31 -1.43 6.11 -7.17
C GLU A 31 -0.91 6.91 -8.37
N THR A 32 0.15 6.44 -9.02
CA THR A 32 0.82 7.16 -10.13
C THR A 32 0.66 6.46 -11.49
N CYS A 33 0.23 5.19 -11.53
CA CYS A 33 0.03 4.45 -12.77
C CYS A 33 -1.44 4.28 -13.17
N SER A 34 -1.93 5.12 -14.08
CA SER A 34 -3.30 5.02 -14.61
C SER A 34 -3.59 3.71 -15.35
N LYS A 35 -2.60 3.13 -16.04
CA LYS A 35 -2.75 1.86 -16.77
C LYS A 35 -3.05 0.69 -15.83
N CYS A 36 -2.25 0.53 -14.78
CA CYS A 36 -2.46 -0.54 -13.80
C CYS A 36 -3.76 -0.32 -13.02
N ARG A 37 -4.12 0.93 -12.73
CA ARG A 37 -5.39 1.27 -12.10
C ARG A 37 -6.58 0.88 -12.96
N ALA A 38 -6.54 1.17 -14.26
CA ALA A 38 -7.58 0.76 -15.19
C ALA A 38 -7.73 -0.76 -15.27
N TYR A 39 -6.61 -1.50 -15.23
CA TYR A 39 -6.63 -2.96 -15.22
C TYR A 39 -7.26 -3.52 -13.94
N VAL A 40 -6.83 -3.04 -12.76
CA VAL A 40 -7.41 -3.46 -11.47
C VAL A 40 -8.91 -3.16 -11.43
N ASN A 41 -9.34 -1.95 -11.82
CA ASN A 41 -10.76 -1.60 -11.88
C ASN A 41 -11.57 -2.53 -12.81
N GLN A 42 -10.98 -2.96 -13.94
CA GLN A 42 -11.64 -3.90 -14.85
C GLN A 42 -11.85 -5.28 -14.19
N VAL A 43 -10.84 -5.75 -13.45
CA VAL A 43 -10.86 -7.03 -12.74
C VAL A 43 -11.81 -6.97 -11.53
N GLU A 44 -11.84 -5.85 -10.80
CA GLU A 44 -12.80 -5.62 -9.71
C GLU A 44 -14.24 -5.57 -10.24
N ALA A 45 -14.48 -4.90 -11.38
CA ALA A 45 -15.79 -4.82 -12.00
C ALA A 45 -16.33 -6.20 -12.43
N SER A 46 -15.47 -7.09 -12.94
CA SER A 46 -15.90 -8.45 -13.30
C SER A 46 -16.26 -9.28 -12.06
N GLN A 47 -15.51 -9.14 -10.97
CA GLN A 47 -15.81 -9.80 -9.69
C GLN A 47 -17.08 -9.26 -9.03
N ALA A 48 -17.32 -7.95 -9.11
CA ALA A 48 -18.52 -7.32 -8.59
C ALA A 48 -19.81 -7.89 -9.21
N ASN A 49 -19.79 -8.24 -10.51
CA ASN A 49 -20.92 -8.92 -11.15
C ASN A 49 -21.20 -10.28 -10.51
N THR A 50 -20.16 -11.08 -10.23
CA THR A 50 -20.30 -12.38 -9.56
C THR A 50 -20.90 -12.24 -8.17
N VAL A 51 -20.45 -11.26 -7.38
CA VAL A 51 -21.01 -10.99 -6.05
C VAL A 51 -22.46 -10.50 -6.14
N SER A 52 -22.77 -9.66 -7.12
CA SER A 52 -24.13 -9.11 -7.31
C SER A 52 -25.16 -10.16 -7.68
N GLU A 53 -24.75 -11.21 -8.40
CA GLU A 53 -25.60 -12.35 -8.76
C GLU A 53 -25.73 -13.38 -7.63
N SER A 54 -24.97 -13.23 -6.55
CA SER A 54 -25.01 -14.16 -5.42
C SER A 54 -26.32 -13.97 -4.65
N PRO A 55 -27.11 -15.04 -4.45
CA PRO A 55 -28.34 -14.94 -3.66
C PRO A 55 -27.98 -14.51 -2.24
N SER A 56 -28.63 -13.44 -1.77
CA SER A 56 -28.57 -13.04 -0.36
C SER A 56 -29.81 -13.54 0.36
N GLU A 57 -29.61 -14.13 1.52
CA GLU A 57 -30.70 -14.44 2.44
C GLU A 57 -30.83 -13.27 3.41
N TYR A 58 -32.06 -12.78 3.55
CA TYR A 58 -32.36 -11.78 4.55
C TYR A 58 -32.37 -12.42 5.94
N SER A 59 -31.66 -11.83 6.89
CA SER A 59 -31.81 -12.12 8.32
C SER A 59 -32.45 -10.94 9.07
N PRO A 60 -33.29 -11.20 10.10
CA PRO A 60 -33.77 -10.17 11.03
C PRO A 60 -32.64 -9.38 11.71
N GLU A 61 -31.46 -9.97 11.87
CA GLU A 61 -30.27 -9.31 12.42
C GLU A 61 -29.83 -8.08 11.59
N PHE A 62 -30.21 -8.00 10.31
CA PHE A 62 -29.97 -6.81 9.50
C PHE A 62 -30.86 -5.63 9.89
N ASP A 63 -32.08 -5.87 10.40
CA ASP A 63 -32.94 -4.81 10.93
C ASP A 63 -32.36 -4.27 12.23
N ASP A 64 -31.85 -5.14 13.10
CA ASP A 64 -31.19 -4.75 14.33
C ASP A 64 -29.93 -3.91 14.03
N MET A 65 -29.08 -4.36 13.10
CA MET A 65 -27.91 -3.59 12.65
C MET A 65 -28.31 -2.22 12.08
N LEU A 66 -29.38 -2.15 11.28
CA LEU A 66 -29.89 -0.90 10.74
C LEU A 66 -30.41 0.03 11.84
N ASN A 67 -31.16 -0.52 12.80
CA ASN A 67 -31.66 0.22 13.96
C ASN A 67 -30.50 0.76 14.81
N ASP A 68 -29.45 -0.03 15.04
CA ASP A 68 -28.26 0.40 15.76
C ASP A 68 -27.57 1.57 15.05
N ILE A 69 -27.42 1.51 13.72
CA ILE A 69 -26.82 2.59 12.93
C ILE A 69 -27.65 3.89 13.00
N ILE A 70 -28.97 3.78 12.87
CA ILE A 70 -29.86 4.97 12.84
C ILE A 70 -30.01 5.60 14.23
N ASN A 71 -30.00 4.80 15.29
CA ASN A 71 -30.14 5.28 16.66
C ASN A 71 -28.79 5.59 17.34
N ALA A 72 -27.66 5.31 16.68
CA ALA A 72 -26.34 5.64 17.19
C ALA A 72 -26.23 7.16 17.43
N GLU A 73 -25.81 7.55 18.64
CA GLU A 73 -25.47 8.94 18.90
C GLU A 73 -24.27 9.34 18.02
N PRO A 74 -24.29 10.53 17.41
CA PRO A 74 -23.19 10.99 16.58
C PRO A 74 -21.92 11.11 17.45
N VAL A 75 -20.97 10.23 17.20
CA VAL A 75 -19.64 10.30 17.80
C VAL A 75 -18.86 11.39 17.07
N ASN A 76 -18.27 12.33 17.82
CA ASN A 76 -17.25 13.21 17.25
C ASN A 76 -16.00 12.38 16.99
N ASP A 77 -15.96 11.72 15.84
CA ASP A 77 -14.73 11.17 15.31
C ASP A 77 -13.84 12.36 14.94
N ASN A 78 -12.83 12.61 15.77
CA ASN A 78 -11.72 13.48 15.39
C ASN A 78 -10.93 12.74 14.31
N VAL A 79 -11.44 12.77 13.08
CA VAL A 79 -10.74 12.19 11.93
C VAL A 79 -9.46 13.01 11.73
N VAL A 80 -8.35 12.49 12.22
CA VAL A 80 -7.03 13.04 11.94
C VAL A 80 -6.69 12.64 10.50
N ILE A 81 -7.06 13.50 9.55
CA ILE A 81 -6.65 13.33 8.16
C ILE A 81 -5.20 13.80 8.06
N GLN A 82 -4.25 12.87 8.15
CA GLN A 82 -2.89 13.12 7.69
C GLN A 82 -2.88 13.01 6.17
N ASP A 83 -3.05 14.16 5.50
CA ASP A 83 -3.03 14.22 4.03
C ASP A 83 -1.61 14.18 3.46
N THR A 84 -0.61 14.54 4.26
CA THR A 84 0.79 14.66 3.82
C THR A 84 1.74 14.23 4.93
N ALA A 85 2.79 13.51 4.56
CA ALA A 85 3.91 13.19 5.43
C ALA A 85 5.21 13.26 4.63
N PHE A 86 6.31 13.55 5.33
CA PHE A 86 7.62 13.72 4.72
C PHE A 86 8.65 12.83 5.40
N VAL A 87 9.60 12.35 4.62
CA VAL A 87 10.80 11.69 5.12
C VAL A 87 12.04 12.52 4.80
N ASN A 88 12.93 12.66 5.79
CA ASN A 88 14.16 13.43 5.66
C ASN A 88 15.37 12.49 5.60
N VAL A 89 16.17 12.62 4.55
CA VAL A 89 17.38 11.79 4.35
C VAL A 89 18.44 12.57 3.58
N ALA A 90 19.70 12.48 4.03
CA ALA A 90 20.84 13.16 3.39
C ALA A 90 20.63 14.67 3.13
N GLY A 91 19.93 15.36 4.04
CA GLY A 91 19.62 16.80 3.93
C GLY A 91 18.53 17.14 2.90
N LYS A 92 17.82 16.13 2.37
CA LYS A 92 16.67 16.29 1.46
C LYS A 92 15.39 15.83 2.17
N SER A 93 14.27 16.46 1.80
CA SER A 93 12.92 16.09 2.24
C SER A 93 12.14 15.55 1.05
N PHE A 94 11.44 14.44 1.23
CA PHE A 94 10.61 13.80 0.21
C PHE A 94 9.20 13.61 0.75
N GLU A 95 8.20 14.00 -0.04
CA GLU A 95 6.80 13.73 0.26
C GLU A 95 6.50 12.24 0.06
N LEU A 96 5.81 11.64 1.01
CA LEU A 96 5.38 10.25 0.91
C LEU A 96 4.10 10.12 0.06
N PRO A 97 3.99 9.09 -0.79
CA PRO A 97 2.71 8.69 -1.40
C PRO A 97 1.63 8.48 -0.35
N LYS A 98 0.36 8.69 -0.71
CA LYS A 98 -0.76 8.67 0.22
C LYS A 98 -0.90 7.33 0.96
N THR A 99 -0.60 6.23 0.27
CA THR A 99 -0.62 4.88 0.84
C THR A 99 0.43 4.73 1.95
N LEU A 100 1.58 5.42 1.82
CA LEU A 100 2.67 5.36 2.81
C LEU A 100 2.50 6.38 3.95
N VAL A 101 1.69 7.43 3.80
CA VAL A 101 1.47 8.44 4.84
C VAL A 101 1.00 7.82 6.15
N ARG A 102 0.11 6.83 6.10
CA ARG A 102 -0.40 6.11 7.29
C ARG A 102 0.66 5.33 8.05
N PHE A 103 1.79 5.04 7.40
CA PHE A 103 2.92 4.32 7.98
C PHE A 103 4.11 5.24 8.26
N SER A 104 3.94 6.56 8.15
CA SER A 104 5.02 7.53 8.34
C SER A 104 5.64 7.45 9.73
N ASP A 105 4.83 7.23 10.77
CA ASP A 105 5.29 7.04 12.15
C ASP A 105 6.04 5.72 12.38
N LEU A 106 5.89 4.75 11.46
CA LEU A 106 6.58 3.46 11.51
C LEU A 106 7.92 3.48 10.76
N VAL A 107 8.26 4.58 10.09
CA VAL A 107 9.53 4.74 9.38
C VAL A 107 10.66 4.85 10.41
N GLY A 108 11.49 3.82 10.47
CA GLY A 108 12.64 3.78 11.36
C GLY A 108 13.75 4.77 10.97
N SER A 109 14.78 4.86 11.82
CA SER A 109 15.92 5.73 11.54
C SER A 109 16.69 5.30 10.28
N TRP A 110 17.08 6.28 9.48
CA TRP A 110 17.94 6.06 8.31
C TRP A 110 19.31 5.53 8.71
N ARG A 111 19.74 4.44 8.07
CA ARG A 111 21.07 3.85 8.23
C ARG A 111 21.81 3.84 6.90
N SER A 112 23.10 4.13 6.92
CA SER A 112 23.95 4.02 5.74
C SER A 112 24.29 2.56 5.45
N TYR A 113 24.12 2.14 4.20
CA TYR A 113 24.52 0.84 3.68
C TYR A 113 25.91 0.87 3.00
N GLY A 114 26.61 2.00 3.09
CA GLY A 114 27.85 2.28 2.39
C GLY A 114 27.67 3.37 1.32
N GLY A 115 28.66 4.26 1.20
CA GLY A 115 28.61 5.38 0.26
C GLY A 115 27.41 6.29 0.50
N LYS A 116 26.70 6.66 -0.58
CA LYS A 116 25.47 7.49 -0.52
C LYS A 116 24.19 6.66 -0.61
N VAL A 117 24.21 5.40 -0.13
CA VAL A 117 23.03 4.55 -0.02
C VAL A 117 22.55 4.53 1.42
N PHE A 118 21.30 4.86 1.63
CA PHE A 118 20.64 4.89 2.92
C PHE A 118 19.36 4.10 2.86
N SER A 119 18.98 3.46 3.96
CA SER A 119 17.69 2.78 4.07
C SER A 119 17.08 2.97 5.44
N ALA A 120 15.75 3.11 5.45
CA ALA A 120 14.91 3.18 6.63
C ALA A 120 13.86 2.07 6.52
N GLN A 121 13.80 1.20 7.53
CA GLN A 121 12.82 0.12 7.57
C GLN A 121 11.44 0.67 7.93
N ILE A 122 10.39 0.11 7.33
CA ILE A 122 9.01 0.28 7.77
C ILE A 122 8.60 -1.05 8.39
N ASP A 123 8.29 -1.05 9.69
CA ASP A 123 7.82 -2.26 10.39
C ASP A 123 6.30 -2.36 10.26
N LEU A 124 5.85 -3.31 9.45
CA LEU A 124 4.42 -3.57 9.21
C LEU A 124 3.89 -4.74 10.07
N GLY A 125 4.72 -5.34 10.93
CA GLY A 125 4.33 -6.52 11.71
C GLY A 125 4.19 -7.81 10.88
N GLU A 126 4.69 -7.81 9.65
CA GLU A 126 4.64 -8.93 8.71
C GLU A 126 5.97 -9.70 8.68
N ASP A 127 5.94 -10.99 8.30
CA ASP A 127 7.15 -11.79 8.04
C ASP A 127 7.77 -11.44 6.67
N ALA A 128 7.89 -10.15 6.39
CA ALA A 128 8.44 -9.58 5.17
C ALA A 128 9.08 -8.23 5.46
N ARG A 129 10.16 -7.93 4.76
CA ARG A 129 10.95 -6.72 5.00
C ARG A 129 10.56 -5.61 4.03
N VAL A 130 10.06 -4.51 4.57
CA VAL A 130 9.80 -3.27 3.81
C VAL A 130 10.79 -2.19 4.21
N SER A 131 11.36 -1.51 3.23
CA SER A 131 12.25 -0.38 3.51
C SER A 131 12.19 0.69 2.44
N LEU A 132 12.22 1.95 2.86
CA LEU A 132 12.55 3.06 2.00
C LEU A 132 14.06 3.04 1.74
N MET A 133 14.44 3.31 0.51
CA MET A 133 15.84 3.43 0.11
C MET A 133 16.08 4.78 -0.54
N TYR A 134 17.14 5.46 -0.11
CA TYR A 134 17.67 6.65 -0.76
C TYR A 134 19.02 6.31 -1.37
N ILE A 135 19.14 6.53 -2.68
CA ILE A 135 20.36 6.26 -3.44
C ILE A 135 20.81 7.57 -4.05
N GLY A 136 21.97 8.05 -3.59
CA GLY A 136 22.59 9.26 -4.12
C GLY A 136 23.02 9.13 -5.58
N GLU A 137 23.20 10.27 -6.24
CA GLU A 137 23.66 10.35 -7.62
C GLU A 137 25.03 9.67 -7.81
N ASN A 138 25.18 8.99 -8.96
CA ASN A 138 26.41 8.30 -9.36
C ASN A 138 26.86 7.20 -8.38
N VAL A 139 25.92 6.55 -7.69
CA VAL A 139 26.18 5.40 -6.83
C VAL A 139 25.53 4.14 -7.40
N GLN A 140 26.24 3.03 -7.32
CA GLN A 140 25.70 1.71 -7.62
C GLN A 140 25.39 0.97 -6.32
N ILE A 141 24.23 0.31 -6.28
CA ILE A 141 23.88 -0.59 -5.18
C ILE A 141 24.80 -1.82 -5.28
N PRO A 142 25.42 -2.28 -4.17
CA PRO A 142 26.16 -3.53 -4.15
C PRO A 142 25.31 -4.71 -4.63
N GLN A 143 25.95 -5.64 -5.34
CA GLN A 143 25.30 -6.90 -5.69
C GLN A 143 24.91 -7.65 -4.41
N HIS A 144 23.68 -8.17 -4.41
CA HIS A 144 23.15 -8.97 -3.33
C HIS A 144 22.33 -10.12 -3.92
N THR A 145 22.10 -11.15 -3.10
CA THR A 145 21.27 -12.29 -3.47
C THR A 145 19.95 -12.20 -2.74
N HIS A 146 18.89 -12.64 -3.40
CA HIS A 146 17.55 -12.70 -2.82
C HIS A 146 17.31 -14.10 -2.27
N ARG A 147 16.71 -14.19 -1.08
CA ARG A 147 16.28 -15.48 -0.48
C ARG A 147 14.78 -15.74 -0.69
N GLY A 148 14.12 -14.87 -1.44
CA GLY A 148 12.70 -14.87 -1.72
C GLY A 148 12.38 -13.87 -2.83
N LEU A 149 11.12 -13.46 -2.94
CA LEU A 149 10.69 -12.43 -3.88
C LEU A 149 11.09 -11.06 -3.36
N GLU A 150 11.59 -10.21 -4.26
CA GLU A 150 11.89 -8.81 -3.99
C GLU A 150 11.14 -7.94 -5.01
N SER A 151 10.53 -6.87 -4.52
CA SER A 151 9.90 -5.84 -5.35
C SER A 151 10.50 -4.49 -5.01
N THR A 152 10.82 -3.70 -6.04
CA THR A 152 11.29 -2.32 -5.88
C THR A 152 10.35 -1.38 -6.63
N LEU A 153 9.82 -0.39 -5.91
CA LEU A 153 9.06 0.72 -6.48
C LEU A 153 9.87 1.99 -6.34
N VAL A 154 10.05 2.70 -7.45
CA VAL A 154 10.64 4.05 -7.45
C VAL A 154 9.53 5.05 -7.13
N LEU A 155 9.79 5.91 -6.15
CA LEU A 155 8.91 7.00 -5.72
C LEU A 155 9.31 8.32 -6.38
#